data_AF-A0A8H9EQ44-F1
#
_entry.id   AF-A0A8H9EQ44-F1
#
_cell.length_a   1.000
_cell.length_b   1.000
_cell.length_c   1.000
_cell.angle_alpha   90.00
_cell.angle_beta   90.00
_cell.angle_gamma   90.00
#
_symmetry.space_group_name_H-M   'P 1'
#
loop_
_entity.id
_entity.type
_entity.pdbx_description
1 polymer ?
#
loop_
_entity_poly.entity_id
_entity_poly.type
_entity_poly.pdbx_seq_one_letter_code
_entity_poly.pdbx_strand_id
1 'polypeptide(L)'
;MNKWIIYTGKTTDMKKIYRAEGSTYEEVYNNFVEKYGYDVLDQDIYEIQLLKKNGENLDEYDVDFDGIHNLEKLEEFTESNYVYLEDYDYRELFENSSTQVYYHEFEITHE
;
A
#
# COMPACT_ATOMS: atom_id res chain seq x y z
N MET A 1 -23.01 7.09 -13.26
CA MET A 1 -22.83 6.50 -11.93
C MET A 1 -21.36 6.56 -11.65
N ASN A 2 -20.99 7.35 -10.66
CA ASN A 2 -19.61 7.44 -10.23
C ASN A 2 -19.33 6.21 -9.36
N LYS A 3 -18.27 5.48 -9.68
CA LYS A 3 -17.81 4.37 -8.85
C LYS A 3 -17.13 4.98 -7.63
N TRP A 4 -17.50 4.52 -6.44
CA TRP A 4 -16.86 4.90 -5.19
C TRP A 4 -16.37 3.64 -4.48
N ILE A 5 -15.16 3.68 -3.95
CA ILE A 5 -14.52 2.59 -3.24
C ILE A 5 -14.37 3.03 -1.79
N ILE A 6 -14.89 2.21 -0.87
CA ILE A 6 -14.74 2.41 0.56
C ILE A 6 -13.86 1.30 1.09
N TYR A 7 -12.72 1.67 1.68
CA TYR A 7 -11.86 0.77 2.42
C TYR A 7 -12.18 0.82 3.91
N THR A 8 -12.29 -0.35 4.53
CA THR A 8 -12.35 -0.52 5.98
C THR A 8 -11.26 -1.48 6.45
N GLY A 9 -10.32 -0.95 7.23
CA GLY A 9 -9.29 -1.71 7.95
C GLY A 9 -9.63 -1.90 9.42
N LYS A 10 -9.33 -3.05 10.03
CA LYS A 10 -9.51 -3.28 11.48
C LYS A 10 -8.29 -3.93 12.12
N THR A 11 -8.00 -3.56 13.37
CA THR A 11 -7.00 -4.24 14.22
C THR A 11 -7.47 -5.65 14.59
N THR A 12 -6.55 -6.53 14.97
CA THR A 12 -6.86 -7.91 15.41
C THR A 12 -7.86 -7.97 16.57
N ASP A 13 -7.79 -7.00 17.49
CA ASP A 13 -8.71 -6.88 18.64
C ASP A 13 -10.05 -6.21 18.29
N MET A 14 -10.24 -5.79 17.04
CA MET A 14 -11.43 -5.12 16.49
C MET A 14 -11.78 -3.79 17.19
N LYS A 15 -10.89 -3.23 18.01
CA LYS A 15 -11.16 -1.98 18.74
C LYS A 15 -10.92 -0.73 17.90
N LYS A 16 -9.94 -0.77 16.99
CA LYS A 16 -9.65 0.33 16.07
C LYS A 16 -10.14 -0.03 14.68
N ILE A 17 -10.81 0.95 14.05
CA ILE A 17 -11.33 0.85 12.69
C ILE A 17 -10.77 2.04 11.92
N TYR A 18 -10.13 1.75 10.81
CA TYR A 18 -9.58 2.73 9.88
C TYR A 18 -10.44 2.74 8.61
N ARG A 19 -10.75 3.93 8.10
CA ARG A 19 -11.60 4.10 6.91
C ARG A 19 -11.09 5.22 6.02
N ALA A 20 -11.01 4.91 4.73
CA ALA A 20 -10.70 5.82 3.65
C ALA A 20 -11.59 5.50 2.45
N GLU A 21 -11.76 6.48 1.58
CA GLU A 21 -12.65 6.38 0.43
C GLU A 21 -12.08 7.15 -0.76
N GLY A 22 -12.51 6.79 -1.96
CA GLY A 22 -12.03 7.40 -3.20
C GLY A 22 -12.66 6.75 -4.43
N SER A 23 -12.44 7.35 -5.59
CA SER A 23 -12.96 6.85 -6.87
C SER A 23 -12.09 5.73 -7.46
N THR A 24 -10.84 5.65 -7.01
CA THR A 24 -9.81 4.66 -7.38
C THR A 24 -9.14 4.11 -6.11
N TYR A 25 -8.50 2.93 -6.18
CA TYR A 25 -7.74 2.40 -5.04
C TYR A 25 -6.53 3.28 -4.71
N GLU A 26 -5.92 3.91 -5.72
CA GLU A 26 -4.89 4.94 -5.52
C GLU A 26 -5.39 6.11 -4.67
N GLU A 27 -6.57 6.67 -5.00
CA GLU A 27 -7.18 7.74 -4.19
C GLU A 27 -7.48 7.26 -2.77
N VAL A 28 -8.01 6.04 -2.61
CA VAL A 28 -8.26 5.44 -1.30
C VAL A 28 -6.96 5.32 -0.49
N TYR A 29 -5.87 4.86 -1.12
CA TYR A 29 -4.54 4.73 -0.52
C TYR A 29 -4.00 6.09 -0.06
N ASN A 30 -3.99 7.08 -0.96
CA ASN A 30 -3.50 8.42 -0.66
C ASN A 30 -4.30 9.07 0.48
N ASN A 31 -5.62 8.98 0.43
CA ASN A 31 -6.51 9.48 1.49
C ASN A 31 -6.31 8.74 2.81
N PHE A 32 -5.98 7.45 2.78
CA PHE A 32 -5.67 6.67 3.98
C PHE A 32 -4.37 7.13 4.63
N VAL A 33 -3.30 7.23 3.84
CA VAL A 33 -1.97 7.65 4.30
C VAL A 33 -2.01 9.09 4.82
N GLU A 34 -2.70 10.01 4.13
CA GLU A 34 -2.86 11.39 4.59
C GLU A 34 -3.55 11.45 5.96
N LYS A 35 -4.56 10.60 6.19
CA LYS A 35 -5.38 10.61 7.40
C LYS A 35 -4.75 9.89 8.59
N TYR A 36 -4.04 8.80 8.35
CA TYR A 36 -3.56 7.90 9.40
C TYR A 36 -2.03 7.77 9.48
N GLY A 37 -1.32 8.16 8.43
CA GLY A 37 0.13 8.07 8.34
C GLY A 37 0.65 6.65 8.11
N TYR A 38 1.96 6.57 7.84
CA TYR A 38 2.67 5.32 7.60
C TYR A 38 2.88 4.47 8.87
N ASP A 39 2.58 5.01 10.04
CA ASP A 39 2.53 4.21 11.29
C ASP A 39 1.47 3.11 11.24
N VAL A 40 0.41 3.31 10.43
CA VAL A 40 -0.73 2.38 10.30
C VAL A 40 -0.62 1.50 9.06
N LEU A 41 0.03 2.00 8.01
CA LEU A 41 0.29 1.29 6.76
C LEU A 41 1.79 1.41 6.48
N ASP A 42 2.50 0.30 6.58
CA ASP A 42 3.97 0.25 6.48
C ASP A 42 4.53 1.20 5.41
N GLN A 43 5.55 1.98 5.77
CA GLN A 43 6.10 3.02 4.91
C GLN A 43 6.68 2.43 3.61
N ASP A 44 7.37 1.29 3.74
CA ASP A 44 8.12 0.67 2.64
C ASP A 44 7.23 -0.20 1.74
N ILE A 45 5.95 -0.38 2.07
CA ILE A 45 5.06 -1.27 1.31
C ILE A 45 4.88 -0.81 -0.14
N TYR A 46 4.92 0.51 -0.36
CA TYR A 46 4.78 1.10 -1.69
C TYR A 46 5.99 0.76 -2.55
N GLU A 47 7.19 1.00 -2.04
CA GLU A 47 8.47 0.71 -2.70
C GLU A 47 8.60 -0.79 -2.98
N ILE A 48 8.27 -1.65 -2.01
CA ILE A 48 8.31 -3.11 -2.18
C ILE A 48 7.36 -3.57 -3.30
N GLN A 49 6.14 -3.00 -3.38
CA GLN A 49 5.20 -3.33 -4.45
C GLN A 49 5.71 -2.84 -5.82
N LEU A 50 6.36 -1.68 -5.86
CA LEU A 50 6.94 -1.13 -7.08
C LEU A 50 8.09 -2.00 -7.60
N LEU A 51 8.96 -2.47 -6.70
CA LEU A 51 10.02 -3.44 -7.02
C LEU A 51 9.42 -4.75 -7.58
N LYS A 52 8.39 -5.29 -6.92
CA LYS A 52 7.68 -6.50 -7.41
C LYS A 52 7.08 -6.29 -8.80
N LYS A 53 6.42 -5.16 -9.05
CA LYS A 53 5.82 -4.82 -10.35
C LYS A 53 6.85 -4.78 -11.47
N ASN A 54 8.04 -4.28 -11.17
CA ASN A 54 9.15 -4.17 -12.11
C ASN A 54 9.98 -5.46 -12.23
N GLY A 55 9.64 -6.52 -11.48
CA GLY A 55 10.30 -7.82 -11.54
C GLY A 55 11.68 -7.84 -10.87
N GLU A 56 11.93 -6.88 -9.98
CA GLU A 56 13.17 -6.78 -9.22
C GLU A 56 13.31 -7.95 -8.22
N ASN A 57 14.55 -8.36 -7.99
CA ASN A 57 14.85 -9.41 -7.01
C ASN A 57 14.93 -8.83 -5.60
N LEU A 58 13.88 -9.01 -4.80
CA LEU A 58 13.78 -8.44 -3.44
C LEU A 58 14.94 -8.84 -2.50
N ASP A 59 15.56 -10.01 -2.71
CA ASP A 59 16.72 -10.42 -1.93
C ASP A 59 17.92 -9.47 -2.11
N GLU A 60 18.04 -8.83 -3.28
CA GLU A 60 19.10 -7.85 -3.55
C GLU A 60 18.85 -6.50 -2.86
N TYR A 61 17.59 -6.23 -2.51
CA TYR A 61 17.17 -5.04 -1.77
C TYR A 61 17.21 -5.27 -0.24
N ASP A 62 17.58 -6.47 0.20
CA ASP A 62 17.59 -6.89 1.60
C ASP A 62 16.25 -6.58 2.27
N VAL A 63 15.16 -7.08 1.67
CA VAL A 63 13.79 -6.88 2.17
C VAL A 63 13.44 -7.90 3.23
N ASP A 64 13.06 -7.45 4.42
CA ASP A 64 12.54 -8.28 5.49
C ASP A 64 11.22 -7.74 6.08
N PHE A 65 10.87 -8.14 7.31
CA PHE A 65 9.65 -7.68 7.99
C PHE A 65 9.71 -6.21 8.41
N ASP A 66 10.90 -5.67 8.65
CA ASP A 66 11.11 -4.28 9.09
C ASP A 66 11.26 -3.32 7.90
N GLY A 67 11.30 -3.82 6.66
CA GLY A 67 11.30 -3.00 5.44
C GLY A 67 12.44 -3.29 4.47
N ILE A 68 12.90 -2.26 3.76
CA ILE A 68 14.02 -2.31 2.79
C ILE A 68 15.32 -1.85 3.47
N HIS A 69 16.34 -2.71 3.53
CA HIS A 69 17.63 -2.34 4.16
C HIS A 69 18.71 -1.88 3.17
N ASN A 70 18.63 -2.26 1.89
CA ASN A 70 19.59 -1.83 0.87
C ASN A 70 19.13 -0.54 0.15
N LEU A 71 19.31 0.59 0.83
CA LEU A 71 18.87 1.91 0.35
C LEU A 71 19.64 2.39 -0.89
N GLU A 72 20.90 2.01 -1.05
CA GLU A 72 21.71 2.38 -2.23
C GLU A 72 21.10 1.78 -3.50
N LYS A 73 20.71 0.51 -3.45
CA LYS A 73 20.06 -0.16 -4.57
C LYS A 73 18.65 0.40 -4.84
N LEU A 74 17.92 0.75 -3.79
CA LEU A 74 16.63 1.42 -3.92
C LEU A 74 16.80 2.78 -4.62
N GLU A 75 17.82 3.55 -4.26
CA GLU A 75 18.14 4.83 -4.91
C GLU A 75 18.44 4.62 -6.41
N GLU A 76 19.31 3.66 -6.75
CA GLU A 76 19.61 3.29 -8.15
C GLU A 76 18.34 2.92 -8.95
N PHE A 77 17.43 2.16 -8.33
CA PHE A 77 16.16 1.81 -8.95
C PHE A 77 15.28 3.04 -9.17
N THR A 78 15.16 3.93 -8.18
CA THR A 78 14.34 5.14 -8.30
C THR A 78 14.85 6.15 -9.32
N GLU A 79 16.16 6.17 -9.56
CA GLU A 79 16.78 6.96 -10.64
C GLU A 79 16.62 6.31 -12.02
N SER A 80 16.30 5.00 -12.06
CA SER A 80 16.00 4.28 -13.29
C SER A 80 14.57 4.56 -13.79
N ASN A 81 14.36 4.45 -15.11
CA ASN A 81 13.00 4.51 -15.65
C ASN A 81 12.25 3.21 -15.33
N TYR A 82 11.43 3.22 -14.27
CA TYR A 82 10.57 2.11 -13.88
C TYR A 82 9.12 2.29 -14.36
N VAL A 83 8.35 1.20 -14.29
CA VAL A 83 6.90 1.18 -14.52
C VAL A 83 6.18 1.53 -13.22
N TYR A 84 5.31 2.55 -13.28
CA TYR A 84 4.47 2.96 -12.16
C TYR A 84 3.41 1.91 -11.81
N LEU A 85 2.94 1.96 -10.56
CA LEU A 85 1.82 1.15 -10.11
C LEU A 85 0.54 1.50 -10.90
N GLU A 86 -0.24 0.47 -11.22
CA GLU A 86 -1.60 0.59 -11.73
C GLU A 86 -2.59 0.63 -10.55
N ASP A 87 -3.82 1.09 -10.80
CA ASP A 87 -4.82 1.24 -9.74
C ASP A 87 -5.02 -0.03 -8.89
N TYR A 88 -5.01 -1.21 -9.52
CA TYR A 88 -5.19 -2.46 -8.78
C TYR A 88 -4.01 -2.80 -7.87
N ASP A 89 -2.80 -2.34 -8.18
CA ASP A 89 -1.62 -2.59 -7.34
C ASP A 89 -1.77 -1.89 -5.97
N TYR A 90 -2.46 -0.73 -5.92
CA TYR A 90 -2.76 -0.02 -4.66
C TYR A 90 -3.68 -0.81 -3.72
N ARG A 91 -4.53 -1.68 -4.27
CA ARG A 91 -5.33 -2.59 -3.45
C ARG A 91 -4.44 -3.60 -2.72
N GLU A 92 -3.43 -4.12 -3.40
CA GLU A 92 -2.48 -5.09 -2.83
C GLU A 92 -1.63 -4.45 -1.72
N LEU A 93 -1.38 -3.14 -1.76
CA LEU A 93 -0.69 -2.43 -0.67
C LEU A 93 -1.43 -2.55 0.66
N PHE A 94 -2.77 -2.46 0.64
CA PHE A 94 -3.56 -2.67 1.83
C PHE A 94 -3.53 -4.12 2.28
N GLU A 95 -3.73 -5.07 1.36
CA GLU A 95 -3.85 -6.50 1.68
C GLU A 95 -2.53 -7.11 2.18
N ASN A 96 -1.38 -6.54 1.77
CA ASN A 96 -0.05 -6.99 2.18
C ASN A 96 0.57 -6.15 3.31
N SER A 97 -0.08 -5.08 3.76
CA SER A 97 0.39 -4.29 4.89
C SER A 97 0.23 -5.09 6.20
N SER A 98 1.30 -5.21 6.98
CA SER A 98 1.32 -6.06 8.18
C SER A 98 1.47 -5.31 9.51
N THR A 99 1.41 -3.97 9.51
CA THR A 99 1.78 -3.15 10.67
C THR A 99 0.71 -3.11 11.77
N GLN A 100 -0.46 -2.54 11.50
CA GLN A 100 -1.52 -2.41 12.51
C GLN A 100 -2.89 -2.94 12.06
N VAL A 101 -3.10 -3.07 10.76
CA VAL A 101 -4.37 -3.53 10.20
C VAL A 101 -4.24 -5.01 9.84
N TYR A 102 -5.19 -5.81 10.32
CA TYR A 102 -5.19 -7.27 10.08
C TYR A 102 -6.36 -7.71 9.20
N TYR A 103 -7.45 -6.94 9.19
CA TYR A 103 -8.63 -7.22 8.39
C TYR A 103 -8.85 -6.09 7.40
N HIS A 104 -9.06 -6.44 6.13
CA HIS A 104 -9.21 -5.51 5.01
C HIS A 104 -10.52 -5.82 4.28
N GLU A 105 -11.36 -4.81 4.10
CA GLU A 105 -12.62 -4.91 3.38
C GLU A 105 -12.75 -3.74 2.40
N PHE A 106 -13.14 -4.04 1.16
CA PHE A 106 -13.41 -3.05 0.13
C PHE A 106 -14.86 -3.17 -0.33
N GLU A 107 -15.60 -2.08 -0.23
CA GLU A 107 -16.97 -1.95 -0.73
C GLU A 107 -16.98 -1.05 -1.96
N ILE A 108 -17.61 -1.49 -3.06
CA ILE A 108 -17.78 -0.69 -4.27
C ILE A 108 -19.24 -0.23 -4.34
N THR A 109 -19.46 1.07 -4.19
CA THR A 109 -20.78 1.69 -4.33
C THR A 109 -20.87 2.42 -5.67
N HIS A 110 -22.11 2.59 -6.14
CA HIS A 110 -22.41 3.34 -7.37
C HIS A 110 -23.36 4.48 -6.97
N GLU A 111 -22.82 5.69 -6.86
CA GLU A 111 -23.60 6.91 -6.64
C GLU A 111 -24.01 7.57 -7.96
#